data_AF-A0A9D6WNG8-F1
#
_entry.id   AF-A0A9D6WNG8-F1
#
_cell.length_a   1.000
_cell.length_b   1.000
_cell.length_c   1.000
_cell.angle_alpha   90.00
_cell.angle_beta   90.00
_cell.angle_gamma   90.00
#
_symmetry.space_group_name_H-M   'P 1'
#
loop_
_entity.id
_entity.type
_entity.pdbx_description
1 polymer ?
#
loop_
_entity_poly.entity_id
_entity_poly.type
_entity_poly.pdbx_seq_one_letter_code
_entity_poly.pdbx_strand_id
1 'polypeptide(L)'
;MNDAAHDTRIKLIRQEMELKRTEELIAIWKRHDTKDWTNDALEIVRAILLERMGTLPEQGEEPMPIAEKILEPEDTYHDPQVIARIASWARIASWGALVIIPASVWLNQSISLQARPGLTLENIFLLVPGFGLGVLSSVVNGALYFIVLQAVAEGLYVLLDIEDSTRRARRAAEKRD
;
A
#
# COMPACT_ATOMS: atom_id res chain seq x y z
N MET A 1 32.73 -10.60 25.66
CA MET A 1 32.49 -9.66 24.54
C MET A 1 30.99 -9.40 24.26
N ASN A 2 30.05 -10.14 24.85
CA ASN A 2 28.61 -9.87 24.65
C ASN A 2 28.02 -8.77 25.55
N ASP A 3 28.64 -8.48 26.69
CA ASP A 3 28.07 -7.56 27.69
C ASP A 3 28.04 -6.10 27.21
N ALA A 4 29.07 -5.64 26.50
CA ALA A 4 29.13 -4.27 25.98
C ALA A 4 28.06 -3.97 24.92
N ALA A 5 27.69 -4.98 24.12
CA ALA A 5 26.64 -4.86 23.13
C ALA A 5 25.25 -4.81 23.79
N HIS A 6 25.05 -5.57 24.86
CA HIS A 6 23.82 -5.57 25.64
C HIS A 6 23.59 -4.21 26.34
N ASP A 7 24.62 -3.65 26.97
CA ASP A 7 24.56 -2.33 27.61
C ASP A 7 24.20 -1.21 26.62
N THR A 8 24.73 -1.29 25.39
CA THR A 8 24.44 -0.31 24.34
C THR A 8 22.98 -0.39 23.91
N ARG A 9 22.44 -1.62 23.78
CA ARG A 9 21.03 -1.84 23.43
C ARG A 9 20.08 -1.32 24.51
N ILE A 10 20.37 -1.57 25.79
CA ILE A 10 19.58 -1.09 26.93
C ILE A 10 19.50 0.44 26.94
N LYS A 11 20.62 1.12 26.68
CA LYS A 11 20.65 2.59 26.61
C LYS A 11 19.75 3.14 25.49
N LEU A 12 19.76 2.51 24.33
CA LEU A 12 18.90 2.92 23.21
C LEU A 12 17.41 2.73 23.54
N ILE A 13 17.05 1.59 24.12
CA ILE A 13 15.66 1.34 24.54
C ILE A 13 15.23 2.37 25.58
N ARG A 14 16.11 2.73 26.55
CA ARG A 14 15.81 3.78 27.53
C ARG A 14 15.55 5.13 26.87
N GLN A 15 16.40 5.56 25.95
CA GLN A 15 16.21 6.82 25.23
C GLN A 15 14.88 6.86 24.49
N GLU A 16 14.50 5.77 23.82
CA GLU A 16 13.21 5.69 23.13
C GLU A 16 12.03 5.76 24.11
N MET A 17 12.13 5.05 25.24
CA MET A 17 11.07 5.04 26.27
C MET A 17 10.94 6.39 26.99
N GLU A 18 12.03 7.14 27.14
CA GLU A 18 12.00 8.49 27.69
C GLU A 18 11.21 9.47 26.80
N LEU A 19 11.21 9.26 25.48
CA LEU A 19 10.42 10.09 24.55
C LEU A 19 8.92 9.82 24.62
N LYS A 20 8.50 8.69 25.19
CA LYS A 20 7.08 8.34 25.34
C LYS A 20 6.44 9.11 26.50
N ARG A 21 5.15 9.41 26.35
CA ARG A 21 4.35 10.05 27.40
C ARG A 21 4.12 9.09 28.57
N THR A 22 3.96 9.64 29.78
CA THR A 22 3.78 8.85 31.00
C THR A 22 2.55 7.92 30.90
N GLU A 23 1.48 8.37 30.26
CA GLU A 23 0.25 7.57 30.06
C GLU A 23 0.49 6.36 29.15
N GLU A 24 1.33 6.51 28.12
CA GLU A 24 1.70 5.42 27.22
C GLU A 24 2.55 4.37 27.93
N LEU A 25 3.50 4.82 28.77
CA LEU A 25 4.32 3.93 29.60
C LEU A 25 3.48 3.16 30.63
N ILE A 26 2.47 3.80 31.23
CA ILE A 26 1.51 3.14 32.12
C ILE A 26 0.73 2.05 31.36
N ALA A 27 0.29 2.34 30.14
CA ALA A 27 -0.45 1.36 29.32
C ALA A 27 0.41 0.14 28.97
N ILE A 28 1.68 0.35 28.62
CA ILE A 28 2.66 -0.74 28.37
C ILE A 28 2.87 -1.56 29.64
N TRP A 29 3.10 -0.90 30.78
CA TRP A 29 3.31 -1.54 32.08
C TRP A 29 2.11 -2.38 32.55
N LYS A 30 0.90 -1.84 32.40
CA LYS A 30 -0.35 -2.53 32.79
C LYS A 30 -0.67 -3.72 31.88
N ARG A 31 -0.39 -3.62 30.57
CA ARG A 31 -0.66 -4.72 29.61
C ARG A 31 0.29 -5.90 29.81
N HIS A 32 1.52 -5.64 30.26
CA HIS A 32 2.57 -6.64 30.49
C HIS A 32 2.73 -7.63 29.31
N ASP A 33 2.67 -7.11 28.09
CA ASP A 33 2.71 -7.93 26.88
C ASP A 33 4.15 -8.32 26.52
N THR A 34 4.55 -9.53 26.94
CA THR A 34 5.87 -10.10 26.65
C THR A 34 6.02 -10.58 25.20
N LYS A 35 4.94 -10.56 24.40
CA LYS A 35 4.99 -10.86 22.97
C LYS A 35 5.50 -9.67 22.17
N ASP A 36 5.08 -8.47 22.54
CA ASP A 36 5.43 -7.22 21.86
C ASP A 36 6.65 -6.52 22.48
N TRP A 37 6.93 -6.77 23.77
CA TRP A 37 8.01 -6.12 24.51
C TRP A 37 8.96 -7.11 25.16
N THR A 38 10.27 -6.83 25.06
CA THR A 38 11.28 -7.62 25.76
C THR A 38 11.27 -7.32 27.26
N ASN A 39 11.70 -8.29 28.08
CA ASN A 39 11.82 -8.10 29.53
C ASN A 39 12.66 -6.86 29.89
N ASP A 40 13.79 -6.65 29.20
CA ASP A 40 14.63 -5.46 29.39
C ASP A 40 13.85 -4.14 29.16
N ALA A 41 12.94 -4.11 28.17
CA ALA A 41 12.13 -2.93 27.90
C ALA A 41 11.10 -2.70 29.01
N LEU A 42 10.49 -3.77 29.54
CA LEU A 42 9.56 -3.67 30.67
C LEU A 42 10.25 -3.20 31.96
N GLU A 43 11.48 -3.63 32.20
CA GLU A 43 12.29 -3.14 33.34
C GLU A 43 12.66 -1.66 33.20
N ILE A 44 13.02 -1.22 31.98
CA ILE A 44 13.28 0.19 31.68
C ILE A 44 12.02 1.03 31.90
N VAL A 45 10.86 0.58 31.41
CA VAL A 45 9.57 1.25 31.62
C VAL A 45 9.28 1.39 33.12
N ARG A 46 9.47 0.32 33.89
CA ARG A 46 9.32 0.33 35.35
C ARG A 46 10.22 1.38 36.00
N ALA A 47 11.49 1.44 35.61
CA ALA A 47 12.46 2.39 36.15
C ALA A 47 12.05 3.84 35.84
N ILE A 48 11.62 4.12 34.61
CA ILE A 48 11.16 5.46 34.19
C ILE A 48 9.88 5.86 34.93
N LEU A 49 8.93 4.95 35.11
CA LEU A 49 7.69 5.23 35.84
C LEU A 49 7.96 5.56 37.31
N LEU A 50 8.87 4.82 37.96
CA LEU A 50 9.32 5.12 39.32
C LEU A 50 10.03 6.48 39.41
N GLU A 51 10.88 6.81 38.44
CA GLU A 51 11.58 8.09 38.37
C GLU A 51 10.62 9.27 38.20
N ARG A 52 9.56 9.10 37.39
CA ARG A 52 8.59 10.18 37.07
C ARG A 52 7.50 10.36 38.11
N MET A 53 6.94 9.28 38.62
CA MET A 53 5.73 9.33 39.48
C MET A 53 6.02 8.98 40.94
N GLY A 54 7.18 8.41 41.24
CA GLY A 54 7.54 7.93 42.58
C GLY A 54 6.81 6.66 43.03
N THR A 55 5.72 6.26 42.36
CA THR A 55 4.96 5.04 42.64
C THR A 55 4.68 4.26 41.36
N LEU A 56 4.60 2.94 41.49
CA LEU A 56 4.34 2.04 40.38
C LEU A 56 2.86 1.66 40.38
N PRO A 57 2.12 1.84 39.28
CA PRO A 57 0.71 1.46 39.23
C PRO A 57 0.57 -0.06 39.31
N GLU A 58 -0.48 -0.52 40.00
CA GLU A 58 -0.75 -1.94 40.17
C GLU A 58 -1.00 -2.61 38.82
N GLN A 59 -0.33 -3.74 38.60
CA GLN A 59 -0.55 -4.59 37.44
C GLN A 59 -1.82 -5.39 37.69
N GLY A 60 -2.85 -5.19 36.86
CA GLY A 60 -4.08 -5.99 36.91
C GLY A 60 -5.37 -5.26 37.23
N GLU A 61 -5.38 -3.93 37.37
CA GLU A 61 -6.64 -3.18 37.40
C GLU A 61 -7.15 -2.88 35.99
N GLU A 62 -8.41 -3.24 35.76
CA GLU A 62 -9.15 -3.15 34.50
C GLU A 62 -8.79 -1.89 33.69
N PRO A 63 -8.59 -2.03 32.37
CA PRO A 63 -8.41 -0.88 31.52
C PRO A 63 -9.60 0.05 31.77
N MET A 64 -9.33 1.27 32.27
CA MET A 64 -10.34 2.33 32.27
C MET A 64 -11.06 2.29 30.92
N PRO A 65 -12.40 2.36 30.89
CA PRO A 65 -13.13 2.32 29.64
C PRO A 65 -12.56 3.41 28.75
N ILE A 66 -11.88 2.96 27.70
CA ILE A 66 -11.33 3.73 26.59
C ILE A 66 -12.53 4.22 25.76
N ALA A 67 -13.48 4.88 26.41
CA ALA A 67 -14.70 5.35 25.77
C ALA A 67 -14.49 6.70 25.09
N GLU A 68 -13.32 7.34 25.27
CA GLU A 68 -13.03 8.62 24.64
C GLU A 68 -11.55 8.82 24.30
N LYS A 69 -10.86 7.74 23.92
CA LYS A 69 -9.96 7.88 22.77
C LYS A 69 -10.81 7.52 21.57
N ILE A 70 -11.66 8.48 21.20
CA ILE A 70 -12.22 8.57 19.86
C ILE A 70 -11.07 8.21 18.93
N LEU A 71 -11.34 7.21 18.10
CA LEU A 71 -10.67 6.97 16.85
C LEU A 71 -10.39 8.33 16.20
N GLU A 72 -9.26 8.96 16.50
CA GLU A 72 -8.47 9.49 15.41
C GLU A 72 -8.22 8.21 14.61
N PRO A 73 -8.85 8.03 13.43
CA PRO A 73 -8.27 7.08 12.50
C PRO A 73 -6.84 7.55 12.40
N GLU A 74 -5.93 6.84 13.07
CA GLU A 74 -4.50 6.93 12.87
C GLU A 74 -4.37 7.12 11.38
N ASP A 75 -3.91 8.31 10.99
CA ASP A 75 -3.98 8.90 9.67
C ASP A 75 -3.40 7.88 8.70
N THR A 76 -4.21 6.88 8.35
CA THR A 76 -3.92 5.82 7.39
C THR A 76 -4.27 6.47 6.07
N TYR A 77 -3.66 7.64 5.89
CA TYR A 77 -3.63 8.37 4.68
C TYR A 77 -3.00 7.42 3.69
N HIS A 78 -3.71 7.22 2.59
CA HIS A 78 -3.14 6.60 1.43
C HIS A 78 -1.87 7.36 1.08
N ASP A 79 -0.73 6.72 1.34
CA ASP A 79 0.57 7.28 1.03
C ASP A 79 0.53 7.71 -0.45
N PRO A 80 0.69 9.01 -0.76
CA PRO A 80 0.60 9.50 -2.12
C PRO A 80 1.60 8.80 -3.05
N GLN A 81 2.68 8.23 -2.49
CA GLN A 81 3.60 7.37 -3.21
C GLN A 81 2.94 6.08 -3.71
N VAL A 82 2.05 5.47 -2.92
CA VAL A 82 1.30 4.26 -3.31
C VAL A 82 0.35 4.58 -4.45
N ILE A 83 -0.37 5.71 -4.41
CA ILE A 83 -1.28 6.13 -5.48
C ILE A 83 -0.50 6.41 -6.78
N ALA A 84 0.61 7.15 -6.70
CA ALA A 84 1.48 7.41 -7.85
C ALA A 84 2.07 6.11 -8.44
N ARG A 85 2.40 5.14 -7.57
CA ARG A 85 2.88 3.83 -8.00
C ARG A 85 1.77 3.07 -8.73
N ILE A 86 0.55 3.04 -8.22
CA ILE A 86 -0.60 2.40 -8.89
C ILE A 86 -0.86 3.05 -10.26
N ALA A 87 -0.84 4.37 -10.35
CA ALA A 87 -1.05 5.09 -11.60
C ALA A 87 0.03 4.77 -12.65
N SER A 88 1.30 4.70 -12.25
CA SER A 88 2.39 4.30 -13.15
C SER A 88 2.29 2.84 -13.60
N TRP A 89 1.87 1.93 -12.72
CA TRP A 89 1.57 0.54 -13.09
C TRP A 89 0.40 0.43 -14.06
N ALA A 90 -0.68 1.21 -13.88
CA ALA A 90 -1.82 1.23 -14.78
C ALA A 90 -1.41 1.64 -16.21
N ARG A 91 -0.50 2.62 -16.34
CA ARG A 91 0.06 3.03 -17.63
C ARG A 91 0.90 1.93 -18.27
N ILE A 92 1.77 1.26 -17.50
CA ILE A 92 2.58 0.13 -18.03
C ILE A 92 1.67 -1.04 -18.44
N ALA A 93 0.66 -1.34 -17.62
CA ALA A 93 -0.31 -2.40 -17.88
C ALA A 93 -1.15 -2.10 -19.13
N SER A 94 -1.50 -0.84 -19.41
CA SER A 94 -2.27 -0.48 -20.61
C SER A 94 -1.48 -0.74 -21.89
N TRP A 95 -0.20 -0.36 -21.93
CA TRP A 95 0.70 -0.69 -23.05
C TRP A 95 0.90 -2.20 -23.18
N GLY A 96 1.04 -2.90 -22.06
CA GLY A 96 1.09 -4.36 -22.03
C GLY A 96 -0.14 -4.98 -22.67
N ALA A 97 -1.35 -4.58 -22.26
CA ALA A 97 -2.60 -5.09 -22.82
C ALA A 97 -2.71 -4.81 -24.32
N LEU A 98 -2.32 -3.62 -24.77
CA LEU A 98 -2.39 -3.21 -26.18
C LEU A 98 -1.47 -4.06 -27.08
N VAL A 99 -0.34 -4.54 -26.57
CA VAL A 99 0.61 -5.37 -27.34
C VAL A 99 0.35 -6.88 -27.17
N ILE A 100 0.13 -7.32 -25.93
CA ILE A 100 0.02 -8.74 -25.58
C ILE A 100 -1.27 -9.35 -26.11
N ILE A 101 -2.40 -8.63 -26.05
CA ILE A 101 -3.70 -9.18 -26.49
C ILE A 101 -3.69 -9.47 -28.00
N PRO A 102 -3.32 -8.52 -28.90
CA PRO A 102 -3.23 -8.82 -30.33
C PRO A 102 -2.18 -9.89 -30.65
N ALA A 103 -1.03 -9.86 -29.96
CA ALA A 103 0.03 -10.85 -30.16
C ALA A 103 -0.41 -12.27 -29.79
N SER A 104 -1.16 -12.43 -28.70
CA SER A 104 -1.69 -13.74 -28.27
C SER A 104 -2.76 -14.27 -29.23
N VAL A 105 -3.64 -13.40 -29.74
CA VAL A 105 -4.61 -13.78 -30.78
C VAL A 105 -3.89 -14.19 -32.07
N TRP A 106 -2.90 -13.41 -32.50
CA TRP A 106 -2.08 -13.72 -33.66
C TRP A 106 -1.36 -15.07 -33.53
N LEU A 107 -0.77 -15.34 -32.36
CA LEU A 107 -0.08 -16.60 -32.06
C LEU A 107 -1.05 -17.78 -32.04
N ASN A 108 -2.21 -17.64 -31.40
CA ASN A 108 -3.20 -18.71 -31.35
C ASN A 108 -3.72 -19.04 -32.76
N GLN A 109 -3.98 -18.01 -33.58
CA GLN A 109 -4.40 -18.21 -34.96
C GLN A 109 -3.32 -18.87 -35.82
N SER A 110 -2.04 -18.52 -35.64
CA SER A 110 -0.94 -19.15 -36.39
C SER A 110 -0.75 -20.63 -36.04
N ILE A 111 -0.91 -21.00 -34.76
CA ILE A 111 -0.90 -22.40 -34.31
C ILE A 111 -2.10 -23.16 -34.92
N SER A 112 -3.28 -22.54 -34.90
CA SER A 112 -4.50 -23.15 -35.46
C SER A 112 -4.39 -23.45 -36.96
N LEU A 113 -3.63 -22.64 -37.70
CA LEU A 113 -3.37 -22.84 -39.13
C LEU A 113 -2.48 -24.06 -39.39
N GLN A 114 -1.46 -24.27 -38.56
CA GLN A 114 -0.56 -25.41 -38.68
C GLN A 114 -1.25 -26.74 -38.33
N ALA A 115 -2.25 -26.69 -37.46
CA ALA A 115 -3.00 -27.87 -37.01
C ALA A 115 -4.11 -28.33 -37.98
N ARG A 116 -4.37 -27.61 -39.08
CA ARG A 116 -5.42 -27.96 -40.06
C ARG A 116 -4.85 -28.81 -41.21
N PRO A 117 -5.06 -30.14 -41.22
CA PRO A 117 -4.71 -30.96 -42.37
C PRO A 117 -5.60 -30.58 -43.58
N GLY A 118 -5.01 -30.52 -44.78
CA GLY A 118 -5.75 -30.25 -46.02
C GLY A 118 -5.93 -28.77 -46.37
N LEU A 119 -4.92 -27.94 -46.10
CA LEU A 119 -4.94 -26.52 -46.45
C LEU A 119 -4.84 -26.33 -47.98
N THR A 120 -6.00 -26.22 -48.65
CA THR A 120 -6.11 -25.96 -50.09
C THR A 120 -6.10 -24.45 -50.38
N LEU A 121 -5.73 -24.06 -51.61
CA LEU A 121 -5.74 -22.65 -52.04
C LEU A 121 -7.13 -21.99 -51.90
N GLU A 122 -8.19 -22.76 -52.04
CA GLU A 122 -9.58 -22.30 -51.86
C GLU A 122 -9.88 -21.92 -50.40
N ASN A 123 -9.34 -22.69 -49.44
CA ASN A 123 -9.48 -22.40 -48.01
C ASN A 123 -8.66 -21.19 -47.55
N ILE A 124 -7.57 -20.85 -48.26
CA ILE A 124 -6.75 -19.66 -47.97
C ILE A 124 -7.56 -18.38 -48.17
N PHE A 125 -8.39 -18.32 -49.22
CA PHE A 125 -9.18 -17.13 -49.54
C PHE A 125 -10.25 -16.84 -48.46
N LEU A 126 -10.81 -17.88 -47.84
CA LEU A 126 -11.74 -17.77 -46.71
C LEU A 126 -11.04 -17.48 -45.37
N LEU A 127 -9.77 -17.87 -45.23
CA LEU A 127 -8.98 -17.66 -44.02
C LEU A 127 -8.53 -16.21 -43.85
N VAL A 128 -8.17 -15.51 -44.94
CA VAL A 128 -7.67 -14.12 -44.87
C VAL A 128 -8.68 -13.15 -44.24
N PRO A 129 -9.98 -13.14 -44.62
CA PRO A 129 -10.97 -12.28 -43.96
C PRO A 129 -11.20 -12.65 -42.49
N GLY A 130 -11.25 -13.94 -42.16
CA GLY A 130 -11.42 -14.40 -40.78
C GLY A 130 -10.26 -14.00 -39.88
N PHE A 131 -9.03 -14.06 -40.41
CA PHE A 131 -7.84 -13.59 -39.72
C PHE A 131 -7.85 -12.07 -39.54
N GLY A 132 -8.15 -11.33 -40.61
CA GLY A 132 -8.23 -9.87 -40.57
C GLY A 132 -9.26 -9.36 -39.58
N LEU A 133 -10.47 -9.93 -39.58
CA LEU A 133 -11.54 -9.58 -38.63
C LEU A 133 -11.19 -9.98 -37.19
N GLY A 134 -10.55 -11.12 -36.99
CA GLY A 134 -10.09 -11.56 -35.67
C GLY A 134 -9.02 -10.62 -35.08
N VAL A 135 -8.03 -10.23 -35.87
CA VAL A 135 -7.01 -9.26 -35.42
C VAL A 135 -7.63 -7.89 -35.20
N LEU A 136 -8.48 -7.41 -36.12
CA LEU A 136 -9.14 -6.12 -36.00
C LEU A 136 -10.02 -6.03 -34.74
N SER A 137 -10.87 -7.04 -34.51
CA SER A 137 -11.71 -7.08 -33.31
C SER A 137 -10.89 -7.13 -32.01
N SER A 138 -9.78 -7.88 -32.01
CA SER A 138 -8.83 -7.91 -30.89
C SER A 138 -8.21 -6.54 -30.61
N VAL A 139 -7.76 -5.84 -31.64
CA VAL A 139 -7.21 -4.48 -31.53
C VAL A 139 -8.26 -3.50 -31.02
N VAL A 140 -9.49 -3.56 -31.54
CA VAL A 140 -10.60 -2.70 -31.07
C VAL A 140 -10.91 -2.94 -29.59
N ASN A 141 -11.02 -4.21 -29.17
CA ASN A 141 -11.24 -4.54 -27.77
C ASN A 141 -10.07 -4.10 -26.88
N GLY A 142 -8.83 -4.34 -27.32
CA GLY A 142 -7.62 -3.87 -26.63
C GLY A 142 -7.58 -2.35 -26.49
N ALA A 143 -7.98 -1.62 -27.54
CA ALA A 143 -8.07 -0.16 -27.53
C ALA A 143 -9.14 0.34 -26.55
N LEU A 144 -10.29 -0.34 -26.44
CA LEU A 144 -11.32 0.00 -25.45
C LEU A 144 -10.79 -0.17 -24.02
N TYR A 145 -10.15 -1.29 -23.70
CA TYR A 145 -9.51 -1.50 -22.40
C TYR A 145 -8.44 -0.45 -22.11
N PHE A 146 -7.63 -0.11 -23.11
CA PHE A 146 -6.61 0.92 -23.01
C PHE A 146 -7.21 2.29 -22.66
N ILE A 147 -8.28 2.70 -23.35
CA ILE A 147 -8.96 3.98 -23.09
C ILE A 147 -9.53 4.01 -21.67
N VAL A 148 -10.20 2.94 -21.22
CA VAL A 148 -10.79 2.87 -19.88
C VAL A 148 -9.69 2.96 -18.81
N LEU A 149 -8.60 2.20 -18.95
CA LEU A 149 -7.49 2.25 -18.01
C LEU A 149 -6.82 3.63 -17.97
N GLN A 150 -6.67 4.28 -19.12
CA GLN A 150 -6.10 5.62 -19.18
C GLN A 150 -7.01 6.66 -18.54
N ALA A 151 -8.33 6.56 -18.74
CA ALA A 151 -9.31 7.42 -18.07
C ALA A 151 -9.26 7.26 -16.54
N VAL A 152 -9.13 6.03 -16.04
CA VAL A 152 -8.98 5.77 -14.60
C VAL A 152 -7.69 6.38 -14.06
N ALA A 153 -6.57 6.22 -14.78
CA ALA A 153 -5.29 6.78 -14.36
C ALA A 153 -5.30 8.31 -14.28
N GLU A 154 -5.81 8.99 -15.31
CA GLU A 154 -5.95 10.46 -15.32
C GLU A 154 -6.95 10.94 -14.26
N GLY A 155 -8.05 10.22 -14.08
CA GLY A 155 -9.04 10.52 -13.03
C GLY A 155 -8.44 10.49 -11.63
N LEU A 156 -7.57 9.53 -11.35
CA LEU A 156 -6.84 9.45 -10.08
C LEU A 156 -5.88 10.64 -9.88
N TYR A 157 -5.19 11.07 -10.94
CA TYR A 157 -4.31 12.25 -10.87
C TYR A 157 -5.09 13.54 -10.57
N VAL A 158 -6.24 13.72 -11.21
CA VAL A 158 -7.12 14.88 -10.95
C VAL A 158 -7.61 14.87 -9.50
N LEU A 159 -8.01 13.71 -8.98
CA LEU A 159 -8.45 13.59 -7.59
C LEU A 159 -7.34 14.00 -6.61
N LEU A 160 -6.11 13.56 -6.87
CA LEU A 160 -4.95 13.86 -6.06
C LEU A 160 -4.58 15.36 -6.11
N ASP A 161 -4.69 16.01 -7.26
CA ASP A 161 -4.44 17.45 -7.37
C ASP A 161 -5.50 18.31 -6.65
N ILE A 162 -6.78 17.87 -6.67
CA ILE A 162 -7.84 18.51 -5.89
C ILE A 162 -7.56 18.40 -4.39
N GLU A 163 -7.13 17.23 -3.93
CA GLU A 163 -6.76 16.99 -2.53
C GLU A 163 -5.58 17.86 -2.10
N ASP A 164 -4.51 17.90 -2.89
CA ASP A 164 -3.34 18.72 -2.61
C ASP A 164 -3.68 20.21 -2.58
N SER A 165 -4.55 20.66 -3.50
CA SER A 165 -5.01 22.04 -3.56
C SER A 165 -5.86 22.44 -2.35
N THR A 166 -6.75 21.56 -1.89
CA THR A 166 -7.54 21.79 -0.67
C THR A 166 -6.67 21.79 0.59
N ARG A 167 -5.68 20.89 0.69
CA ARG A 167 -4.70 20.89 1.80
C ARG A 167 -3.88 22.17 1.84
N ARG A 168 -3.39 22.63 0.68
CA ARG A 168 -2.63 23.89 0.57
C ARG A 168 -3.48 25.09 0.99
N ALA A 169 -4.74 25.13 0.57
CA ALA A 169 -5.67 26.19 0.97
C ALA A 169 -5.89 26.23 2.49
N ARG A 170 -6.06 25.06 3.13
CA ARG A 170 -6.23 24.97 4.59
C ARG A 170 -5.01 25.49 5.36
N ARG A 171 -3.80 25.07 4.96
CA ARG A 171 -2.54 25.54 5.57
C ARG A 171 -2.30 27.04 5.38
N ALA A 172 -2.81 27.62 4.30
CA ALA A 172 -2.70 29.05 4.04
C ALA A 172 -3.67 29.87 4.92
N ALA A 173 -4.84 29.31 5.26
CA ALA A 173 -5.80 29.93 6.17
C ALA A 173 -5.25 29.96 7.61
N GLU A 174 -4.70 28.85 8.10
CA GLU A 174 -4.12 28.74 9.45
C GLU A 174 -2.96 29.72 9.72
N LYS A 175 -2.23 30.18 8.69
CA LYS A 175 -1.14 31.15 8.85
C LYS A 175 -1.60 32.60 8.95
N ARG A 176 -2.88 32.88 8.69
CA ARG A 176 -3.44 34.24 8.70
C ARG A 176 -4.07 34.61 10.04
N ASP A 177 -4.34 33.61 10.88
CA ASP A 177 -4.87 33.76 12.23
C ASP A 177 -3.71 33.80 13.26
#